data_AF-A0A257KE08-F1
#
_entry.id   AF-A0A257KE08-F1
#
_cell.length_a   1.000
_cell.length_b   1.000
_cell.length_c   1.000
_cell.angle_alpha   90.00
_cell.angle_beta   90.00
_cell.angle_gamma   90.00
#
_symmetry.space_group_name_H-M   'P 1'
#
loop_
_entity.id
_entity.type
_entity.pdbx_description
1 polymer ?
#
loop_
_entity_poly.entity_id
_entity_poly.type
_entity_poly.pdbx_seq_one_letter_code
_entity_poly.pdbx_strand_id
1 'polypeptide(L)'
;MSSLRPPVLESTRRFTRRLHRRYALFTLGLVLFVVGLALLERQGWTRGWIGASFLIGTVLVYAAIGLLSRTTDEAEYYVAGRRVPAIYNGMATAADWMSAASFIGTAGVLYLQGFDGLAYILGWTGGYCLVAMLLAPYLRRFGQFTIPDFIGARYGGEAPRLIAVAATVLVSFVYVVVQVYGVGLVTSHLTGFCFEIGIFVGLGGVLVCSFLGGMRAVTWTQVAQYIVLIIAYTVPVMWLSLHQTGSWLPVFSYKQQLEVVSQREAQLLVDPAEIEVRGLLAARATEAQRKLADVPAAMATDAAALARDIERMRAENVPLARIQQAERRLERMPRSEAEARVAYQR
;
A
#
# COMPACT_ATOMS: atom_id res chain seq x y z
N MET A 1 13.89 25.11 -49.59
CA MET A 1 14.18 23.73 -49.13
C MET A 1 13.63 23.51 -47.72
N SER A 2 12.30 23.59 -47.53
CA SER A 2 11.67 23.27 -46.24
C SER A 2 10.23 22.80 -46.46
N SER A 3 9.96 21.51 -46.29
CA SER A 3 8.63 21.01 -45.86
C SER A 3 8.46 19.48 -45.90
N LEU A 4 9.46 18.69 -46.31
CA LEU A 4 9.33 17.22 -46.25
C LEU A 4 9.72 16.69 -44.86
N ARG A 5 8.91 17.02 -43.84
CA ARG A 5 8.89 16.22 -42.60
C ARG A 5 7.86 15.10 -42.81
N PRO A 6 8.20 13.81 -42.62
CA PRO A 6 7.28 12.73 -42.91
C PRO A 6 6.04 12.82 -41.99
N PRO A 7 4.82 12.62 -42.53
CA PRO A 7 3.55 12.85 -41.83
C PRO A 7 3.38 12.04 -40.53
N VAL A 8 4.10 10.92 -40.39
CA VAL A 8 4.08 10.03 -39.21
C VAL A 8 4.77 10.65 -37.98
N LEU A 9 5.84 11.43 -38.16
CA LEU A 9 6.54 12.06 -37.04
C LEU A 9 5.73 13.22 -36.46
N GLU A 10 4.96 13.90 -37.31
CA GLU A 10 4.13 15.03 -36.90
C GLU A 10 2.87 14.56 -36.13
N SER A 11 2.25 13.46 -36.55
CA SER A 11 1.12 12.85 -35.82
C SER A 11 1.53 12.38 -34.43
N THR A 12 2.69 11.73 -34.31
CA THR A 12 3.24 11.26 -33.03
C THR A 12 3.54 12.43 -32.09
N ARG A 13 4.21 13.49 -32.57
CA ARG A 13 4.48 14.70 -31.76
C ARG A 13 3.20 15.39 -31.31
N ARG A 14 2.19 15.50 -32.17
CA ARG A 14 0.88 16.07 -31.83
C ARG A 14 0.17 15.23 -30.77
N PHE A 15 0.23 13.90 -30.86
CA PHE A 15 -0.32 12.98 -29.87
C PHE A 15 0.34 13.17 -28.50
N THR A 16 1.68 13.12 -28.45
CA THR A 16 2.45 13.31 -27.21
C THR A 16 2.20 14.69 -26.59
N ARG A 17 2.12 15.76 -27.40
CA ARG A 17 1.81 17.12 -26.90
C ARG A 17 0.41 17.23 -26.31
N ARG A 18 -0.59 16.61 -26.93
CA ARG A 18 -1.96 16.53 -26.36
C ARG A 18 -1.96 15.81 -25.02
N LEU A 19 -1.18 14.74 -24.92
CA LEU A 19 -1.04 13.95 -23.71
C LEU A 19 -0.40 14.74 -22.57
N HIS A 20 0.73 15.42 -22.85
CA HIS A 20 1.37 16.31 -21.87
C HIS A 20 0.42 17.39 -21.38
N ARG A 21 -0.37 18.00 -22.27
CA ARG A 21 -1.35 19.02 -21.88
C ARG A 21 -2.42 18.44 -20.96
N ARG A 22 -2.95 17.25 -21.26
CA ARG A 22 -3.97 16.59 -20.44
C ARG A 22 -3.44 16.27 -19.05
N TYR A 23 -2.26 15.67 -18.96
CA TYR A 23 -1.67 15.32 -17.67
C TYR A 23 -1.17 16.54 -16.89
N ALA A 24 -0.71 17.60 -17.56
CA ALA A 24 -0.42 18.88 -16.89
C ALA A 24 -1.69 19.51 -16.30
N LEU A 25 -2.81 19.50 -17.02
CA LEU A 25 -4.10 19.93 -16.48
C LEU A 25 -4.55 19.05 -15.31
N PHE A 26 -4.37 17.73 -15.42
CA PHE A 26 -4.66 16.80 -14.33
C PHE A 26 -3.83 17.12 -13.09
N THR A 27 -2.51 17.32 -13.23
CA THR A 27 -1.63 17.71 -12.12
C THR A 27 -2.04 19.03 -11.49
N LEU A 28 -2.37 20.04 -12.29
CA LEU A 28 -2.87 21.32 -11.79
C LEU A 28 -4.19 21.13 -11.03
N GLY A 29 -5.13 20.37 -11.60
CA GLY A 29 -6.40 20.03 -10.96
C GLY A 29 -6.22 19.30 -9.64
N LEU A 30 -5.27 18.37 -9.57
CA LEU A 30 -4.90 17.66 -8.34
C LEU A 30 -4.35 18.62 -7.28
N VAL A 31 -3.43 19.51 -7.66
CA VAL A 31 -2.87 20.51 -6.72
C VAL A 31 -3.97 21.43 -6.19
N LEU A 32 -4.84 21.93 -7.07
CA LEU A 32 -5.99 22.76 -6.68
C LEU A 32 -6.96 21.99 -5.78
N PHE A 33 -7.21 20.72 -6.07
CA PHE A 33 -8.05 19.85 -5.25
C PHE A 33 -7.47 19.67 -3.84
N VAL A 34 -6.17 19.38 -3.72
CA VAL A 34 -5.48 19.25 -2.44
C VAL A 34 -5.48 20.56 -1.66
N VAL A 35 -5.21 21.69 -2.32
CA VAL A 35 -5.28 23.03 -1.71
C VAL A 35 -6.70 23.33 -1.21
N GLY A 36 -7.72 23.00 -2.00
CA GLY A 36 -9.12 23.11 -1.62
C GLY A 36 -9.45 22.31 -0.35
N LEU A 37 -9.01 21.05 -0.29
CA LEU A 37 -9.17 20.21 0.91
C LEU A 37 -8.46 20.79 2.14
N ALA A 38 -7.25 21.33 1.96
CA ALA A 38 -6.51 21.98 3.04
C ALA A 38 -7.22 23.25 3.56
N LEU A 39 -7.90 24.00 2.69
CA LEU A 39 -8.73 25.14 3.10
C LEU A 39 -9.99 24.69 3.85
N LEU A 40 -10.63 23.60 3.41
CA LEU A 40 -11.79 23.02 4.11
C LEU A 40 -11.41 22.48 5.49
N GLU A 41 -10.22 21.88 5.62
CA GLU A 41 -9.67 21.46 6.92
C GLU A 41 -9.54 22.65 7.88
N ARG A 42 -9.02 23.79 7.39
CA ARG A 42 -8.93 25.03 8.18
C ARG A 42 -10.30 25.60 8.58
N GLN A 43 -11.35 25.29 7.83
CA GLN A 43 -12.73 25.66 8.14
C GLN A 43 -13.41 24.69 9.13
N GLY A 44 -12.69 23.68 9.63
CA GLY A 44 -13.17 22.75 10.65
C GLY A 44 -13.84 21.49 10.09
N TRP A 45 -13.64 21.16 8.81
CA TRP A 45 -14.10 19.88 8.27
C TRP A 45 -13.44 18.71 9.01
N THR A 46 -14.22 17.67 9.31
CA THR A 46 -13.69 16.49 9.99
C THR A 46 -12.79 15.69 9.06
N ARG A 47 -11.80 14.99 9.64
CA ARG A 47 -10.85 14.14 8.91
C ARG A 47 -11.54 13.10 8.03
N GLY A 48 -12.67 12.54 8.48
CA GLY A 48 -13.45 11.57 7.73
C GLY A 48 -14.01 12.13 6.41
N TRP A 49 -14.52 13.36 6.41
CA TRP A 49 -15.01 14.01 5.18
C TRP A 49 -13.89 14.34 4.21
N ILE A 50 -12.72 14.74 4.72
CA ILE A 50 -11.53 14.99 3.89
C ILE A 50 -11.06 13.67 3.23
N GLY A 51 -10.94 12.60 4.02
CA GLY A 51 -10.57 11.27 3.52
C GLY A 51 -11.56 10.72 2.49
N ALA A 52 -12.86 10.82 2.77
CA ALA A 52 -13.91 10.40 1.85
C ALA A 52 -13.89 11.20 0.54
N SER A 53 -13.68 12.52 0.60
CA SER A 53 -13.59 13.37 -0.58
C SER A 53 -12.39 12.98 -1.46
N PHE A 54 -11.25 12.68 -0.85
CA PHE A 54 -10.06 12.22 -1.57
C PHE A 54 -10.28 10.86 -2.23
N LEU A 55 -10.89 9.91 -1.52
CA LEU A 55 -11.23 8.59 -2.05
C LEU A 55 -12.23 8.67 -3.21
N ILE A 56 -13.34 9.38 -3.02
CA ILE A 56 -14.37 9.54 -4.05
C ILE A 56 -13.79 10.28 -5.27
N GLY A 57 -13.05 11.36 -5.04
CA GLY A 57 -12.43 12.14 -6.12
C GLY A 57 -11.49 11.28 -6.97
N THR A 58 -10.63 10.47 -6.35
CA THR A 58 -9.71 9.58 -7.08
C THR A 58 -10.45 8.48 -7.84
N VAL A 59 -11.45 7.83 -7.23
CA VAL A 59 -12.28 6.82 -7.90
C VAL A 59 -13.01 7.41 -9.10
N LEU A 60 -13.61 8.61 -8.97
CA LEU A 60 -14.32 9.28 -10.07
C LEU A 60 -13.40 9.63 -11.23
N VAL A 61 -12.19 10.14 -10.94
CA VAL A 61 -11.19 10.43 -11.98
C VAL A 61 -10.80 9.15 -12.72
N TYR A 62 -10.51 8.07 -12.01
CA TYR A 62 -10.09 6.82 -12.63
C TYR A 62 -11.23 6.18 -13.43
N ALA A 63 -12.46 6.22 -12.92
CA ALA A 63 -13.67 5.83 -13.64
C ALA A 63 -13.86 6.63 -14.92
N ALA A 64 -13.69 7.95 -14.87
CA ALA A 64 -13.79 8.80 -16.05
C ALA A 64 -12.71 8.44 -17.10
N ILE A 65 -11.46 8.20 -16.69
CA ILE A 65 -10.39 7.77 -17.60
C ILE A 65 -10.73 6.41 -18.24
N GLY A 66 -11.26 5.46 -17.45
CA GLY A 66 -11.69 4.15 -17.94
C GLY A 66 -12.78 4.25 -18.99
N LEU A 67 -13.84 5.03 -18.72
CA LEU A 67 -14.95 5.27 -19.64
C LEU A 67 -14.49 5.95 -20.94
N LEU A 68 -13.61 6.96 -20.85
CA LEU A 68 -13.06 7.67 -22.00
C LEU A 68 -12.06 6.83 -22.82
N SER A 69 -11.56 5.73 -22.25
CA SER A 69 -10.59 4.83 -22.87
C SER A 69 -11.23 3.53 -23.40
N ARG A 70 -12.57 3.44 -23.39
CA ARG A 70 -13.32 2.27 -23.86
C ARG A 70 -12.90 1.88 -25.28
N THR A 71 -12.66 0.59 -25.49
CA THR A 71 -12.26 0.04 -26.79
C THR A 71 -12.74 -1.40 -26.94
N THR A 72 -13.03 -1.81 -28.18
CA THR A 72 -13.38 -3.18 -28.56
C THR A 72 -12.33 -3.82 -29.47
N ASP A 73 -11.29 -3.08 -29.88
CA ASP A 73 -10.19 -3.58 -30.68
C ASP A 73 -9.21 -4.38 -29.82
N GLU A 74 -8.85 -5.60 -30.23
CA GLU A 74 -8.01 -6.51 -29.45
C GLU A 74 -6.60 -5.96 -29.20
N ALA A 75 -5.98 -5.30 -30.17
CA ALA A 75 -4.65 -4.75 -30.01
C ALA A 75 -4.66 -3.53 -29.06
N GLU A 76 -5.70 -2.69 -29.11
CA GLU A 76 -5.91 -1.63 -28.13
C GLU A 76 -6.25 -2.19 -26.73
N TYR A 77 -7.03 -3.27 -26.67
CA TYR A 77 -7.45 -3.88 -25.42
C TYR A 77 -6.31 -4.61 -24.70
N TYR A 78 -5.49 -5.40 -25.41
CA TYR A 78 -4.43 -6.20 -24.78
C TYR A 78 -3.08 -5.52 -24.73
N VAL A 79 -2.74 -4.60 -25.65
CA VAL A 79 -1.40 -3.98 -25.72
C VAL A 79 -1.42 -2.47 -25.92
N ALA A 80 -2.57 -1.82 -25.73
CA ALA A 80 -2.76 -0.38 -25.96
C ALA A 80 -2.26 0.07 -27.35
N GLY A 81 -2.43 -0.80 -28.36
CA GLY A 81 -1.98 -0.61 -29.73
C GLY A 81 -0.46 -0.46 -29.89
N ARG A 82 0.33 -0.73 -28.84
CA ARG A 82 1.79 -0.50 -28.78
C ARG A 82 2.20 0.96 -29.07
N ARG A 83 1.30 1.93 -28.81
CA ARG A 83 1.49 3.36 -29.14
C ARG A 83 1.87 4.23 -27.94
N VAL A 84 1.92 3.64 -26.74
CA VAL A 84 2.19 4.36 -25.50
C VAL A 84 3.65 4.87 -25.53
N PRO A 85 3.89 6.18 -25.38
CA PRO A 85 5.26 6.69 -25.38
C PRO A 85 6.05 6.20 -24.16
N ALA A 86 7.35 6.02 -24.31
CA ALA A 86 8.20 5.36 -23.32
C ALA A 86 8.11 5.96 -21.89
N ILE A 87 8.07 7.29 -21.77
CA ILE A 87 7.95 7.97 -20.46
C ILE A 87 6.63 7.58 -19.78
N TYR A 88 5.51 7.60 -20.50
CA TYR A 88 4.20 7.25 -19.95
C TYR A 88 4.10 5.77 -19.61
N ASN A 89 4.71 4.91 -20.42
CA ASN A 89 4.81 3.50 -20.09
C ASN A 89 5.63 3.29 -18.80
N GLY A 90 6.76 3.99 -18.66
CA GLY A 90 7.57 3.96 -17.43
C GLY A 90 6.82 4.49 -16.21
N MET A 91 6.05 5.57 -16.35
CA MET A 91 5.18 6.09 -15.29
C MET A 91 4.12 5.06 -14.88
N ALA A 92 3.47 4.43 -15.86
CA ALA A 92 2.46 3.41 -15.59
C ALA A 92 3.06 2.19 -14.86
N THR A 93 4.22 1.71 -15.33
CA THR A 93 4.99 0.65 -14.68
C THR A 93 5.44 1.03 -13.26
N ALA A 94 5.88 2.27 -13.04
CA ALA A 94 6.26 2.75 -11.73
C ALA A 94 5.07 2.84 -10.77
N ALA A 95 3.89 3.28 -11.23
CA ALA A 95 2.67 3.25 -10.41
C ALA A 95 2.27 1.83 -10.00
N ASP A 96 2.38 0.87 -10.93
CA ASP A 96 2.11 -0.55 -10.64
C ASP A 96 3.10 -1.11 -9.61
N TRP A 97 4.38 -0.72 -9.73
CA TRP A 97 5.42 -1.06 -8.75
C TRP A 97 5.14 -0.44 -7.35
N MET A 98 4.59 0.77 -7.29
CA MET A 98 4.24 1.49 -6.05
C MET A 98 2.86 1.07 -5.50
N SER A 99 2.63 -0.25 -5.41
CA SER A 99 1.35 -0.81 -4.97
C SER A 99 1.12 -0.72 -3.45
N ALA A 100 -0.05 -1.17 -2.98
CA ALA A 100 -0.33 -1.25 -1.54
C ALA A 100 0.64 -2.21 -0.84
N ALA A 101 1.00 -3.32 -1.49
CA ALA A 101 2.04 -4.23 -1.01
C ALA A 101 3.38 -3.51 -0.83
N SER A 102 3.76 -2.67 -1.78
CA SER A 102 5.01 -1.91 -1.70
C SER A 102 4.95 -0.84 -0.61
N PHE A 103 3.89 -0.02 -0.59
CA PHE A 103 3.82 1.09 0.35
C PHE A 103 3.65 0.63 1.80
N ILE A 104 2.65 -0.21 2.06
CA ILE A 104 2.34 -0.69 3.41
C ILE A 104 3.35 -1.78 3.81
N GLY A 105 3.69 -2.68 2.89
CA GLY A 105 4.63 -3.78 3.16
C GLY A 105 6.04 -3.29 3.42
N THR A 106 6.56 -2.32 2.65
CA THR A 106 7.88 -1.76 2.94
C THR A 106 7.90 -1.01 4.27
N ALA A 107 6.83 -0.27 4.61
CA ALA A 107 6.73 0.36 5.93
C ALA A 107 6.75 -0.69 7.05
N GLY A 108 6.03 -1.82 6.89
CA GLY A 108 6.04 -2.92 7.86
C GLY A 108 7.39 -3.63 7.98
N VAL A 109 8.06 -3.90 6.85
CA VAL A 109 9.40 -4.51 6.83
C VAL A 109 10.40 -3.61 7.55
N LEU A 110 10.42 -2.30 7.25
CA LEU A 110 11.33 -1.36 7.90
C LEU A 110 10.98 -1.16 9.39
N TYR A 111 9.71 -1.23 9.76
CA TYR A 111 9.31 -1.20 11.17
C TYR A 111 9.84 -2.40 11.96
N LEU A 112 9.83 -3.59 11.37
CA LEU A 112 10.25 -4.83 12.04
C LEU A 112 11.76 -5.07 11.97
N GLN A 113 12.40 -4.72 10.85
CA GLN A 113 13.81 -5.04 10.56
C GLN A 113 14.74 -3.82 10.63
N GLY A 114 14.20 -2.62 10.82
CA GLY A 114 14.98 -1.40 10.86
C GLY A 114 15.82 -1.20 9.60
N PHE A 115 17.10 -0.87 9.79
CA PHE A 115 18.05 -0.60 8.70
C PHE A 115 18.29 -1.83 7.81
N ASP A 116 18.28 -3.05 8.37
CA ASP A 116 18.53 -4.28 7.60
C ASP A 116 17.46 -4.54 6.53
N GLY A 117 16.24 -4.05 6.77
CA GLY A 117 15.15 -4.09 5.79
C GLY A 117 15.44 -3.32 4.50
N LEU A 118 16.41 -2.39 4.49
CA LEU A 118 16.82 -1.68 3.27
C LEU A 118 17.48 -2.60 2.25
N ALA A 119 18.17 -3.66 2.69
CA ALA A 119 18.77 -4.65 1.79
C ALA A 119 17.70 -5.36 0.95
N TYR A 120 16.55 -5.67 1.55
CA TYR A 120 15.39 -6.23 0.86
C TYR A 120 14.87 -5.28 -0.22
N ILE A 121 14.71 -4.00 0.11
CA ILE A 121 14.23 -2.97 -0.84
C ILE A 121 15.21 -2.79 -2.00
N LEU A 122 16.51 -2.71 -1.71
CA LEU A 122 17.56 -2.59 -2.72
C LEU A 122 17.62 -3.81 -3.64
N GLY A 123 17.56 -5.02 -3.08
CA GLY A 123 17.56 -6.26 -3.86
C GLY A 123 16.33 -6.37 -4.76
N TRP A 124 15.15 -6.07 -4.23
CA TRP A 124 13.90 -6.08 -4.98
C TRP A 124 13.88 -5.04 -6.11
N THR A 125 14.26 -3.79 -5.81
CA THR A 125 14.34 -2.70 -6.80
C THR A 125 15.39 -3.00 -7.87
N GLY A 126 16.56 -3.48 -7.46
CA GLY A 126 17.63 -3.91 -8.35
C GLY A 126 17.20 -5.04 -9.28
N GLY A 127 16.48 -6.03 -8.76
CA GLY A 127 15.87 -7.10 -9.56
C GLY A 127 14.93 -6.58 -10.65
N TYR A 128 14.13 -5.56 -10.34
CA TYR A 128 13.24 -4.92 -11.32
C TYR A 128 14.03 -4.25 -12.46
N CYS A 129 15.11 -3.54 -12.12
CA CYS A 129 16.03 -2.96 -13.10
C CYS A 129 16.68 -4.04 -13.98
N LEU A 130 17.11 -5.16 -13.40
CA LEU A 130 17.69 -6.28 -14.15
C LEU A 130 16.67 -6.88 -15.11
N VAL A 131 15.43 -7.11 -14.68
CA VAL A 131 14.35 -7.60 -15.58
C VAL A 131 14.09 -6.62 -16.71
N ALA A 132 14.03 -5.32 -16.41
CA ALA A 132 13.78 -4.27 -17.41
C ALA A 132 14.92 -4.17 -18.45
N MET A 133 16.18 -4.34 -18.03
CA MET A 133 17.34 -4.22 -18.92
C MET A 133 17.66 -5.53 -19.66
N LEU A 134 17.54 -6.68 -18.99
CA LEU A 134 18.02 -7.97 -19.49
C LEU A 134 16.93 -8.83 -20.09
N LEU A 135 15.68 -8.76 -19.60
CA LEU A 135 14.62 -9.66 -20.05
C LEU A 135 13.60 -8.97 -20.95
N ALA A 136 13.19 -7.75 -20.60
CA ALA A 136 12.19 -7.01 -21.36
C ALA A 136 12.53 -6.81 -22.86
N PRO A 137 13.79 -6.57 -23.27
CA PRO A 137 14.13 -6.45 -24.70
C PRO A 137 13.85 -7.73 -25.50
N TYR A 138 14.11 -8.91 -24.92
CA TYR A 138 13.88 -10.20 -25.59
C TYR A 138 12.39 -10.50 -25.71
N LEU A 139 11.62 -10.27 -24.63
CA LEU A 139 10.17 -10.46 -24.65
C LEU A 139 9.50 -9.51 -25.67
N ARG A 140 9.96 -8.26 -25.78
CA ARG A 140 9.45 -7.31 -26.78
C ARG A 140 9.75 -7.74 -28.21
N ARG A 141 10.90 -8.36 -28.47
CA ARG A 141 11.24 -8.93 -29.79
C ARG A 141 10.43 -10.17 -30.13
N PHE A 142 10.01 -10.95 -29.13
CA PHE A 142 9.20 -12.15 -29.32
C PHE A 142 7.75 -11.83 -29.76
N GLY A 143 7.20 -10.68 -29.35
CA GLY A 143 5.99 -10.10 -29.95
C GLY A 143 4.65 -10.75 -29.57
N GLN A 144 4.66 -11.85 -28.80
CA GLN A 144 3.44 -12.45 -28.24
C GLN A 144 2.87 -11.68 -27.05
N PHE A 145 1.64 -12.01 -26.65
CA PHE A 145 0.90 -11.31 -25.61
C PHE A 145 1.24 -11.76 -24.18
N THR A 146 1.76 -12.99 -23.99
CA THR A 146 1.94 -13.57 -22.64
C THR A 146 3.30 -14.21 -22.43
N ILE A 147 3.76 -14.24 -21.17
CA ILE A 147 4.99 -14.95 -20.77
C ILE A 147 4.85 -16.48 -20.95
N PRO A 148 3.72 -17.12 -20.61
CA PRO A 148 3.54 -18.54 -20.90
C PRO A 148 3.70 -18.92 -22.37
N ASP A 149 3.28 -18.08 -23.31
CA ASP A 149 3.50 -18.32 -24.74
C ASP A 149 4.98 -18.28 -25.10
N PHE A 150 5.73 -17.36 -24.48
CA PHE A 150 7.19 -17.31 -24.63
C PHE A 150 7.85 -18.58 -24.12
N ILE A 151 7.47 -19.06 -22.94
CA ILE A 151 8.03 -20.31 -22.37
C ILE A 151 7.68 -21.51 -23.25
N GLY A 152 6.42 -21.63 -23.70
CA GLY A 152 5.99 -22.71 -24.59
C GLY A 152 6.74 -22.73 -25.91
N ALA A 153 6.96 -21.56 -26.53
CA ALA A 153 7.71 -21.45 -27.78
C ALA A 153 9.22 -21.69 -27.58
N ARG A 154 9.78 -21.25 -26.44
CA ARG A 154 11.21 -21.33 -26.17
C ARG A 154 11.69 -22.75 -25.86
N TYR A 155 10.88 -23.52 -25.14
CA TYR A 155 11.24 -24.86 -24.66
C TYR A 155 10.55 -26.00 -25.44
N GLY A 156 9.56 -25.69 -26.27
CA GLY A 156 8.87 -26.66 -27.11
C GLY A 156 7.94 -27.58 -26.30
N GLY A 157 6.63 -27.32 -26.37
CA GLY A 157 5.60 -28.22 -25.85
C GLY A 157 4.54 -27.53 -25.00
N GLU A 158 3.41 -28.23 -24.81
CA GLU A 158 2.28 -27.73 -24.01
C GLU A 158 2.57 -27.78 -22.50
N ALA A 159 3.39 -28.74 -22.04
CA ALA A 159 3.71 -28.87 -20.61
C ALA A 159 4.44 -27.64 -20.03
N PRO A 160 5.53 -27.11 -20.63
CA PRO A 160 6.15 -25.86 -20.15
C PRO A 160 5.19 -24.67 -20.18
N ARG A 161 4.32 -24.58 -21.19
CA ARG A 161 3.29 -23.54 -21.28
C ARG A 161 2.30 -23.65 -20.12
N LEU A 162 1.78 -24.85 -19.85
CA LEU A 162 0.79 -25.07 -18.79
C LEU A 162 1.38 -24.79 -17.40
N ILE A 163 2.63 -25.19 -17.15
CA ILE A 163 3.36 -24.84 -15.92
C ILE A 163 3.49 -23.32 -15.79
N ALA A 164 3.86 -22.62 -16.86
CA ALA A 164 3.97 -21.17 -16.85
C ALA A 164 2.61 -20.47 -16.64
N VAL A 165 1.52 -21.00 -17.21
CA VAL A 165 0.15 -20.51 -16.94
C VAL A 165 -0.19 -20.69 -15.47
N ALA A 166 0.00 -21.88 -14.91
CA ALA A 166 -0.28 -22.16 -13.50
C ALA A 166 0.52 -21.25 -12.56
N ALA A 167 1.82 -21.07 -12.84
CA ALA A 167 2.67 -20.16 -12.09
C ALA A 167 2.21 -18.70 -12.20
N THR A 168 1.85 -18.24 -13.40
CA THR A 168 1.35 -16.88 -13.64
C THR A 168 0.05 -16.62 -12.87
N VAL A 169 -0.89 -17.57 -12.90
CA VAL A 169 -2.16 -17.49 -12.17
C VAL A 169 -1.91 -17.48 -10.66
N LEU A 170 -1.06 -18.37 -10.16
CA LEU A 170 -0.75 -18.46 -8.73
C LEU A 170 -0.16 -17.16 -8.20
N VAL A 171 0.89 -16.63 -8.86
CA VAL A 171 1.54 -15.37 -8.45
C VAL A 171 0.55 -14.21 -8.54
N SER A 172 -0.23 -14.13 -9.62
CA SER A 172 -1.23 -13.06 -9.78
C SER A 172 -2.33 -13.13 -8.72
N PHE A 173 -2.80 -14.32 -8.37
CA PHE A 173 -3.83 -14.51 -7.35
C PHE A 173 -3.35 -14.07 -5.98
N VAL A 174 -2.16 -14.53 -5.55
CA VAL A 174 -1.57 -14.10 -4.27
C VAL A 174 -1.41 -12.59 -4.24
N TYR A 175 -0.97 -11.99 -5.34
CA TYR A 175 -0.80 -10.54 -5.43
C TYR A 175 -2.14 -9.80 -5.30
N VAL A 176 -3.18 -10.24 -6.01
CA VAL A 176 -4.52 -9.62 -5.94
C VAL A 176 -5.09 -9.70 -4.52
N VAL A 177 -4.89 -10.81 -3.81
CA VAL A 177 -5.38 -10.96 -2.42
C VAL A 177 -4.79 -9.88 -1.51
N VAL A 178 -3.47 -9.66 -1.57
CA VAL A 178 -2.79 -8.62 -0.77
C VAL A 178 -3.31 -7.23 -1.12
N GLN A 179 -3.57 -6.97 -2.41
CA GLN A 179 -4.03 -5.68 -2.90
C GLN A 179 -5.48 -5.40 -2.47
N VAL A 180 -6.36 -6.40 -2.53
CA VAL A 180 -7.75 -6.29 -2.05
C VAL A 180 -7.77 -6.01 -0.55
N TYR A 181 -6.94 -6.71 0.23
CA TYR A 181 -6.79 -6.44 1.65
C TYR A 181 -6.31 -5.01 1.92
N GLY A 182 -5.29 -4.56 1.18
CA GLY A 182 -4.77 -3.19 1.25
C GLY A 182 -5.84 -2.12 0.98
N VAL A 183 -6.68 -2.32 -0.04
CA VAL A 183 -7.80 -1.41 -0.35
C VAL A 183 -8.81 -1.35 0.80
N GLY A 184 -9.20 -2.50 1.36
CA GLY A 184 -10.12 -2.56 2.49
C GLY A 184 -9.55 -1.86 3.73
N LEU A 185 -8.27 -2.11 4.03
CA LEU A 185 -7.54 -1.52 5.16
C LEU A 185 -7.46 0.01 5.03
N VAL A 186 -7.02 0.51 3.89
CA VAL A 186 -6.92 1.97 3.65
C VAL A 186 -8.28 2.64 3.74
N THR A 187 -9.32 2.02 3.16
CA THR A 187 -10.66 2.60 3.18
C THR A 187 -11.23 2.65 4.59
N SER A 188 -11.14 1.56 5.35
CA SER A 188 -11.68 1.52 6.72
C SER A 188 -10.97 2.50 7.65
N HIS A 189 -9.66 2.65 7.54
CA HIS A 189 -8.90 3.59 8.35
C HIS A 189 -9.15 5.07 8.00
N LEU A 190 -9.35 5.40 6.71
CA LEU A 190 -9.50 6.80 6.29
C LEU A 190 -10.93 7.32 6.35
N THR A 191 -11.93 6.48 6.09
CA THR A 191 -13.33 6.90 6.04
C THR A 191 -14.15 6.42 7.24
N GLY A 192 -13.66 5.44 8.00
CA GLY A 192 -14.41 4.76 9.06
C GLY A 192 -15.49 3.82 8.53
N PHE A 193 -15.54 3.54 7.22
CA PHE A 193 -16.47 2.55 6.65
C PHE A 193 -16.03 1.12 7.01
N CYS A 194 -16.99 0.20 6.97
CA CYS A 194 -16.68 -1.23 7.12
C CYS A 194 -15.70 -1.68 6.03
N PHE A 195 -14.77 -2.55 6.42
CA PHE A 195 -13.71 -3.08 5.57
C PHE A 195 -14.26 -3.69 4.27
N GLU A 196 -15.36 -4.43 4.37
CA GLU A 196 -16.03 -5.11 3.25
C GLU A 196 -16.58 -4.11 2.23
N ILE A 197 -17.20 -3.02 2.70
CA ILE A 197 -17.74 -1.97 1.83
C ILE A 197 -16.60 -1.31 1.05
N GLY A 198 -15.47 -1.05 1.72
CA GLY A 198 -14.28 -0.50 1.08
C GLY A 198 -13.75 -1.40 -0.03
N ILE A 199 -13.72 -2.71 0.20
CA ILE A 199 -13.35 -3.70 -0.84
C ILE A 199 -14.30 -3.64 -2.02
N PHE A 200 -15.61 -3.73 -1.80
CA PHE A 200 -16.58 -3.78 -2.90
C PHE A 200 -16.55 -2.52 -3.77
N VAL A 201 -16.46 -1.34 -3.15
CA VAL A 201 -16.37 -0.07 -3.87
C VAL A 201 -15.05 0.04 -4.63
N GLY A 202 -13.93 -0.26 -3.98
CA GLY A 202 -12.60 -0.17 -4.59
C GLY A 202 -12.40 -1.17 -5.73
N LEU A 203 -12.70 -2.45 -5.48
CA LEU A 203 -12.59 -3.51 -6.49
C LEU A 203 -13.59 -3.32 -7.62
N GLY A 204 -14.84 -2.96 -7.31
CA GLY A 204 -15.86 -2.67 -8.31
C GLY A 204 -15.44 -1.54 -9.24
N GLY A 205 -14.90 -0.45 -8.70
CA GLY A 205 -14.36 0.66 -9.48
C GLY A 205 -13.24 0.22 -10.42
N VAL A 206 -12.24 -0.50 -9.91
CA VAL A 206 -11.10 -0.97 -10.71
C VAL A 206 -11.54 -1.95 -11.81
N LEU A 207 -12.44 -2.88 -11.49
CA LEU A 207 -12.94 -3.87 -12.44
C LEU A 207 -13.72 -3.20 -13.57
N VAL A 208 -14.66 -2.30 -13.25
CA VAL A 208 -15.43 -1.57 -14.27
C VAL A 208 -14.50 -0.80 -15.21
N CYS A 209 -13.49 -0.11 -14.69
CA CYS A 209 -12.52 0.61 -15.51
C CYS A 209 -11.72 -0.31 -16.43
N SER A 210 -11.26 -1.44 -15.88
CA SER A 210 -10.35 -2.36 -16.58
C SER A 210 -11.10 -3.17 -17.65
N PHE A 211 -12.32 -3.63 -17.36
CA PHE A 211 -13.13 -4.37 -18.33
C PHE A 211 -13.57 -3.53 -19.52
N LEU A 212 -13.84 -2.24 -19.31
CA LEU A 212 -14.34 -1.38 -20.40
C LEU A 212 -13.25 -0.95 -21.38
N GLY A 213 -12.01 -0.73 -20.92
CA GLY A 213 -10.95 -0.17 -21.78
C GLY A 213 -9.65 -0.95 -21.85
N GLY A 214 -9.56 -2.12 -21.20
CA GLY A 214 -8.39 -3.00 -21.25
C GLY A 214 -7.09 -2.31 -20.81
N MET A 215 -5.97 -2.76 -21.37
CA MET A 215 -4.62 -2.24 -21.10
C MET A 215 -4.52 -0.74 -21.39
N ARG A 216 -5.26 -0.20 -22.36
CA ARG A 216 -5.27 1.23 -22.62
C ARG A 216 -5.85 2.02 -21.44
N ALA A 217 -7.02 1.64 -20.93
CA ALA A 217 -7.58 2.26 -19.74
C ALA A 217 -6.63 2.14 -18.55
N VAL A 218 -6.11 0.95 -18.30
CA VAL A 218 -5.18 0.65 -17.20
C VAL A 218 -3.93 1.52 -17.30
N THR A 219 -3.33 1.65 -18.47
CA THR A 219 -2.12 2.46 -18.66
C THR A 219 -2.39 3.93 -18.31
N TRP A 220 -3.50 4.50 -18.81
CA TRP A 220 -3.80 5.90 -18.57
C TRP A 220 -4.21 6.20 -17.13
N THR A 221 -4.89 5.28 -16.45
CA THR A 221 -5.16 5.40 -15.01
C THR A 221 -3.87 5.26 -14.20
N GLN A 222 -2.98 4.33 -14.53
CA GLN A 222 -1.68 4.16 -13.87
C GLN A 222 -0.78 5.40 -14.02
N VAL A 223 -0.77 6.08 -15.18
CA VAL A 223 -0.05 7.36 -15.33
C VAL A 223 -0.62 8.43 -14.38
N ALA A 224 -1.94 8.51 -14.22
CA ALA A 224 -2.56 9.44 -13.28
C ALA A 224 -2.19 9.09 -11.83
N GLN A 225 -2.23 7.80 -11.48
CA GLN A 225 -1.81 7.27 -10.17
C GLN A 225 -0.35 7.61 -9.88
N TYR A 226 0.54 7.44 -10.85
CA TYR A 226 1.96 7.79 -10.70
C TYR A 226 2.15 9.25 -10.28
N ILE A 227 1.43 10.18 -10.92
CA ILE A 227 1.50 11.61 -10.59
C ILE A 227 1.05 11.87 -9.15
N VAL A 228 -0.04 11.22 -8.72
CA VAL A 228 -0.52 11.32 -7.33
C VAL A 228 0.54 10.78 -6.36
N LEU A 229 1.07 9.59 -6.63
CA LEU A 229 2.03 8.90 -5.77
C LEU A 229 3.36 9.63 -5.66
N ILE A 230 3.92 10.11 -6.77
CA ILE A 230 5.21 10.81 -6.75
C ILE A 230 5.12 12.12 -5.96
N ILE A 231 4.01 12.85 -6.07
CA ILE A 231 3.74 14.04 -5.25
C ILE A 231 3.59 13.64 -3.78
N ALA A 232 2.78 12.61 -3.51
CA ALA A 232 2.52 12.13 -2.15
C ALA A 232 3.77 11.63 -1.43
N TYR A 233 4.75 11.06 -2.14
CA TYR A 233 6.01 10.60 -1.54
C TYR A 233 7.02 11.73 -1.44
N THR A 234 7.20 12.50 -2.51
CA THR A 234 8.31 13.44 -2.60
C THR A 234 8.05 14.68 -1.75
N VAL A 235 6.81 15.18 -1.67
CA VAL A 235 6.50 16.40 -0.90
C VAL A 235 6.79 16.23 0.60
N PRO A 236 6.29 15.20 1.31
CA PRO A 236 6.60 15.02 2.73
C PRO A 236 8.09 14.80 2.99
N VAL A 237 8.78 14.05 2.12
CA VAL A 237 10.20 13.77 2.30
C VAL A 237 11.05 15.03 2.07
N MET A 238 10.74 15.85 1.06
CA MET A 238 11.39 17.15 0.85
C MET A 238 11.14 18.11 2.01
N TRP A 239 9.90 18.16 2.52
CA TRP A 239 9.54 18.95 3.68
C TRP A 239 10.33 18.55 4.92
N LEU A 240 10.38 17.25 5.21
CA LEU A 240 11.12 16.71 6.36
C LEU A 240 12.62 16.99 6.22
N SER A 241 13.18 16.79 5.03
CA SER A 241 14.58 17.10 4.73
C SER A 241 14.88 18.57 5.00
N LEU A 242 14.03 19.50 4.56
CA LEU A 242 14.23 20.92 4.80
C LEU A 242 14.23 21.25 6.30
N HIS A 243 13.32 20.67 7.07
CA HIS A 243 13.22 20.91 8.51
C HIS A 243 14.36 20.29 9.33
N GLN A 244 14.91 19.16 8.89
CA GLN A 244 15.91 18.44 9.67
C GLN A 244 17.36 18.74 9.25
N THR A 245 17.63 19.00 7.98
CA THR A 245 18.99 19.25 7.47
C THR A 245 19.16 20.60 6.78
N GLY A 246 18.07 21.34 6.56
CA GLY A 246 18.08 22.59 5.79
C GLY A 246 18.17 22.40 4.27
N SER A 247 18.27 21.17 3.77
CA SER A 247 18.28 20.86 2.34
C SER A 247 16.90 20.48 1.83
N TRP A 248 16.47 21.08 0.73
CA TRP A 248 15.23 20.72 0.03
C TRP A 248 15.34 19.41 -0.77
N LEU A 249 16.56 18.93 -1.01
CA LEU A 249 16.83 17.68 -1.74
C LEU A 249 17.23 16.56 -0.77
N PRO A 250 16.35 15.56 -0.54
CA PRO A 250 16.58 14.48 0.43
C PRO A 250 17.81 13.63 0.12
N VAL A 251 18.21 13.55 -1.15
CA VAL A 251 19.38 12.76 -1.59
C VAL A 251 20.66 13.22 -0.91
N PHE A 252 20.81 14.53 -0.66
CA PHE A 252 22.00 15.08 0.02
C PHE A 252 21.91 14.96 1.55
N SER A 253 20.68 14.84 2.07
CA SER A 253 20.40 14.74 3.51
C SER A 253 20.58 13.33 4.06
N TYR A 254 20.54 12.31 3.18
CA TYR A 254 20.48 10.90 3.58
C TYR A 254 21.63 10.48 4.50
N LYS A 255 22.87 10.85 4.16
CA LYS A 255 24.05 10.50 4.98
C LYS A 255 23.97 11.09 6.39
N GLN A 256 23.68 12.39 6.48
CA GLN A 256 23.59 13.09 7.76
C GLN A 256 22.46 12.52 8.63
N GLN A 257 21.28 12.25 8.04
CA GLN A 257 20.17 11.65 8.78
C GLN A 257 20.46 10.23 9.24
N LEU A 258 21.16 9.43 8.42
CA LEU A 258 21.53 8.09 8.80
C LEU A 258 22.44 8.08 10.04
N GLU A 259 23.43 8.97 10.11
CA GLU A 259 24.30 9.11 11.29
C GLU A 259 23.51 9.47 12.56
N VAL A 260 22.56 10.41 12.44
CA VAL A 260 21.69 10.81 13.56
C VAL A 260 20.80 9.66 14.01
N VAL A 261 20.19 8.93 13.08
CA VAL A 261 19.33 7.77 13.38
C VAL A 261 20.14 6.67 14.06
N SER A 262 21.33 6.33 13.53
CA SER A 262 22.20 5.31 14.12
C SER A 262 22.67 5.68 15.53
N GLN A 263 23.01 6.95 15.77
CA GLN A 263 23.35 7.42 17.11
C GLN A 263 22.16 7.33 18.07
N ARG A 264 20.97 7.69 17.59
CA ARG A 264 19.75 7.64 18.40
C ARG A 264 19.35 6.20 18.73
N GLU A 265 19.49 5.30 17.77
CA GLU A 265 19.27 3.86 17.96
C GLU A 265 20.24 3.30 18.99
N ALA A 266 21.54 3.61 18.89
CA ALA A 266 22.53 3.20 19.88
C ALA A 266 22.22 3.71 21.30
N GLN A 267 21.71 4.94 21.43
CA GLN A 267 21.25 5.49 22.71
C GLN A 267 20.03 4.73 23.26
N LEU A 268 19.01 4.49 22.42
CA LEU A 268 17.78 3.80 22.81
C LEU A 268 18.05 2.35 23.22
N LEU A 269 19.03 1.68 22.61
CA LEU A 269 19.39 0.31 22.96
C LEU A 269 19.87 0.16 24.42
N VAL A 270 20.44 1.21 25.00
CA VAL A 270 20.98 1.19 26.38
C VAL A 270 20.16 2.04 27.35
N ASP A 271 19.09 2.69 26.89
CA ASP A 271 18.24 3.53 27.73
C ASP A 271 17.50 2.65 28.77
N PRO A 272 17.67 2.88 30.08
CA PRO A 272 17.03 2.09 31.12
C PRO A 272 15.50 2.04 31.00
N ALA A 273 14.87 3.13 30.58
CA ALA A 273 13.41 3.18 30.42
C ALA A 273 12.95 2.32 29.24
N GLU A 274 13.69 2.33 28.15
CA GLU A 274 13.43 1.48 26.98
C GLU A 274 13.64 -0.01 27.32
N ILE A 275 14.68 -0.34 28.08
CA ILE A 275 14.94 -1.70 28.56
C ILE A 275 13.80 -2.19 29.47
N GLU A 276 13.30 -1.33 30.36
CA GLU A 276 12.16 -1.66 31.24
C GLU A 276 10.90 -1.94 30.41
N VAL A 277 10.58 -1.09 29.44
CA VAL A 277 9.41 -1.28 28.56
C VAL A 277 9.54 -2.55 27.74
N ARG A 278 10.72 -2.86 27.19
CA ARG A 278 10.98 -4.12 26.47
C ARG A 278 10.80 -5.33 27.37
N GLY A 279 11.27 -5.26 28.62
CA GLY A 279 11.06 -6.30 29.62
C GLY A 279 9.58 -6.54 29.91
N LEU A 280 8.81 -5.46 30.09
CA LEU A 280 7.36 -5.53 30.32
C LEU A 280 6.63 -6.13 29.11
N LEU A 281 6.98 -5.72 27.90
CA LEU A 281 6.39 -6.25 26.67
C LEU A 281 6.76 -7.72 26.45
N ALA A 282 7.99 -8.13 26.73
CA ALA A 282 8.42 -9.52 26.67
C ALA A 282 7.69 -10.39 27.70
N ALA A 283 7.48 -9.87 28.92
CA ALA A 283 6.70 -10.55 29.96
C ALA A 283 5.23 -10.74 29.52
N ARG A 284 4.60 -9.68 28.97
CA ARG A 284 3.24 -9.76 28.42
C ARG A 284 3.12 -10.75 27.27
N ALA A 285 4.08 -10.75 26.34
CA ALA A 285 4.10 -11.69 25.23
C ALA A 285 4.23 -13.14 25.72
N THR A 286 5.11 -13.38 26.71
CA THR A 286 5.28 -14.70 27.32
C THR A 286 4.01 -15.15 28.05
N GLU A 287 3.35 -14.25 28.78
CA GLU A 287 2.08 -14.52 29.46
C GLU A 287 0.99 -14.87 28.44
N ALA A 288 0.82 -14.06 27.40
CA ALA A 288 -0.13 -14.32 26.32
C ALA A 288 0.11 -15.68 25.67
N GLN A 289 1.37 -16.03 25.40
CA GLN A 289 1.73 -17.32 24.80
C GLN A 289 1.43 -18.50 25.73
N ARG A 290 1.63 -18.35 27.04
CA ARG A 290 1.21 -19.36 28.04
C ARG A 290 -0.31 -19.52 28.05
N LYS A 291 -1.06 -18.42 28.03
CA LYS A 291 -2.53 -18.45 28.00
C LYS A 291 -3.09 -19.07 26.73
N LEU A 292 -2.40 -18.90 25.60
CA LEU A 292 -2.77 -19.50 24.32
C LEU A 292 -2.45 -21.00 24.24
N ALA A 293 -1.50 -21.49 25.05
CA ALA A 293 -1.17 -22.92 25.11
C ALA A 293 -2.30 -23.76 25.76
N ASP A 294 -2.97 -23.21 26.77
CA ASP A 294 -4.14 -23.81 27.43
C ASP A 294 -5.16 -22.73 27.79
N VAL A 295 -6.02 -22.43 26.81
CA VAL A 295 -7.03 -21.36 26.92
C VAL A 295 -8.06 -21.65 28.03
N PRO A 296 -8.63 -22.87 28.16
CA PRO A 296 -9.57 -23.17 29.23
C PRO A 296 -8.98 -22.97 30.63
N ALA A 297 -7.77 -23.48 30.88
CA ALA A 297 -7.11 -23.33 32.17
C ALA A 297 -6.77 -21.86 32.47
N ALA A 298 -6.31 -21.12 31.47
CA ALA A 298 -6.01 -19.69 31.58
C ALA A 298 -7.26 -18.87 31.93
N MET A 299 -8.40 -19.12 31.26
CA MET A 299 -9.66 -18.43 31.56
C MET A 299 -10.11 -18.67 33.01
N ALA A 300 -10.06 -19.92 33.47
CA ALA A 300 -10.42 -20.26 34.83
C ALA A 300 -9.50 -19.59 35.86
N THR A 301 -8.20 -19.58 35.57
CA THR A 301 -7.18 -18.97 36.43
C THR A 301 -7.36 -17.44 36.52
N ASP A 302 -7.58 -16.78 35.39
CA ASP A 302 -7.79 -15.33 35.32
C ASP A 302 -9.10 -14.92 36.04
N ALA A 303 -10.18 -15.67 35.86
CA ALA A 303 -11.46 -15.41 36.53
C ALA A 303 -11.33 -15.58 38.05
N ALA A 304 -10.65 -16.65 38.49
CA ALA A 304 -10.39 -16.89 39.90
C ALA A 304 -9.46 -15.83 40.51
N ALA A 305 -8.45 -15.35 39.78
CA ALA A 305 -7.57 -14.28 40.23
C ALA A 305 -8.32 -12.97 40.43
N LEU A 306 -9.18 -12.60 39.47
CA LEU A 306 -9.95 -11.36 39.54
C LEU A 306 -11.02 -11.40 40.65
N ALA A 307 -11.64 -12.57 40.88
CA ALA A 307 -12.54 -12.76 42.01
C ALA A 307 -11.83 -12.57 43.36
N ARG A 308 -10.65 -13.18 43.54
CA ARG A 308 -9.82 -12.99 44.75
C ARG A 308 -9.39 -11.53 44.95
N ASP A 309 -9.06 -10.82 43.88
CA ASP A 309 -8.69 -9.40 43.94
C ASP A 309 -9.88 -8.53 44.40
N ILE A 310 -11.09 -8.81 43.93
CA ILE A 310 -12.32 -8.13 44.38
C ILE A 310 -12.55 -8.37 45.88
N GLU A 311 -12.39 -9.61 46.34
CA GLU A 311 -12.51 -9.96 47.75
C GLU A 311 -11.48 -9.24 48.61
N ARG A 312 -10.21 -9.17 48.16
CA ARG A 312 -9.16 -8.40 48.85
C ARG A 312 -9.50 -6.91 48.93
N MET A 313 -9.95 -6.31 47.81
CA MET A 313 -10.32 -4.89 47.80
C MET A 313 -11.48 -4.56 48.74
N ARG A 314 -12.44 -5.50 48.90
CA ARG A 314 -13.54 -5.38 49.86
C ARG A 314 -13.02 -5.48 51.30
N ALA A 315 -12.09 -6.40 51.58
CA ALA A 315 -11.48 -6.56 52.90
C ALA A 315 -10.61 -5.35 53.31
N GLU A 316 -9.94 -4.71 52.36
CA GLU A 316 -9.08 -3.54 52.56
C GLU A 316 -9.83 -2.19 52.57
N ASN A 317 -11.17 -2.20 52.48
CA ASN A 317 -12.02 -1.00 52.40
C ASN A 317 -11.59 -0.01 51.29
N VAL A 318 -11.14 -0.54 50.15
CA VAL A 318 -10.80 0.25 48.96
C VAL A 318 -12.04 1.01 48.46
N PRO A 319 -11.92 2.24 47.92
CA PRO A 319 -13.08 3.01 47.46
C PRO A 319 -14.01 2.20 46.55
N LEU A 320 -15.33 2.28 46.82
CA LEU A 320 -16.38 1.50 46.14
C LEU A 320 -16.30 1.60 44.60
N ALA A 321 -15.90 2.76 44.07
CA ALA A 321 -15.71 2.97 42.64
C ALA A 321 -14.70 1.99 42.00
N ARG A 322 -13.61 1.64 42.72
CA ARG A 322 -12.61 0.66 42.24
C ARG A 322 -13.13 -0.78 42.30
N ILE A 323 -13.89 -1.11 43.35
CA ILE A 323 -14.53 -2.43 43.49
C ILE A 323 -15.52 -2.64 42.34
N GLN A 324 -16.40 -1.67 42.08
CA GLN A 324 -17.35 -1.71 40.96
C GLN A 324 -16.67 -1.74 39.58
N GLN A 325 -15.46 -1.18 39.45
CA GLN A 325 -14.68 -1.28 38.21
C GLN A 325 -14.12 -2.69 38.01
N ALA A 326 -13.64 -3.33 39.08
CA ALA A 326 -13.14 -4.71 39.05
C ALA A 326 -14.26 -5.71 38.77
N GLU A 327 -15.45 -5.53 39.37
CA GLU A 327 -16.65 -6.36 39.10
C GLU A 327 -17.08 -6.26 37.63
N ARG A 328 -17.16 -5.04 37.09
CA ARG A 328 -17.45 -4.84 35.65
C ARG A 328 -16.41 -5.48 34.74
N ARG A 329 -15.15 -5.60 35.17
CA ARG A 329 -14.10 -6.28 34.42
C ARG A 329 -14.31 -7.79 34.42
N LEU A 330 -14.75 -8.36 35.54
CA LEU A 330 -15.09 -9.78 35.66
C LEU A 330 -16.28 -10.14 34.75
N GLU A 331 -17.33 -9.30 34.74
CA GLU A 331 -18.50 -9.50 33.87
C GLU A 331 -18.19 -9.45 32.37
N ARG A 332 -17.15 -8.70 31.99
CA ARG A 332 -16.67 -8.52 30.62
C ARG A 332 -15.63 -9.55 30.19
N MET A 333 -15.28 -10.51 31.05
CA MET A 333 -14.35 -11.58 30.67
C MET A 333 -14.95 -12.43 29.53
N PRO A 334 -14.08 -13.02 28.68
CA PRO A 334 -14.53 -13.89 27.59
C PRO A 334 -15.40 -15.03 28.14
N ARG A 335 -16.52 -15.33 27.48
CA ARG A 335 -17.42 -16.42 27.91
C ARG A 335 -17.19 -17.71 27.13
N SER A 336 -16.44 -17.63 26.03
CA SER A 336 -16.08 -18.76 25.19
C SER A 336 -14.57 -18.80 24.94
N GLU A 337 -14.05 -19.98 24.64
CA GLU A 337 -12.65 -20.18 24.25
C GLU A 337 -12.28 -19.37 22.99
N ALA A 338 -13.21 -19.23 22.04
CA ALA A 338 -12.99 -18.45 20.82
C ALA A 338 -12.78 -16.95 21.13
N GLU A 339 -13.61 -16.37 21.99
CA GLU A 339 -13.44 -14.99 22.46
C GLU A 339 -12.15 -14.82 23.26
N ALA A 340 -11.80 -15.78 24.12
CA ALA A 340 -10.59 -15.74 24.93
C ALA A 340 -9.33 -15.82 24.07
N ARG A 341 -9.33 -16.69 23.05
CA ARG A 341 -8.22 -16.80 22.10
C ARG A 341 -8.01 -15.49 21.34
N VAL A 342 -9.08 -14.83 20.90
CA VAL A 342 -8.99 -13.49 20.27
C VAL A 342 -8.47 -12.45 21.26
N ALA A 343 -8.91 -12.50 22.52
CA ALA A 343 -8.47 -11.58 23.55
C ALA A 343 -6.97 -11.74 23.90
N TYR A 344 -6.46 -12.97 23.95
CA TYR A 344 -5.05 -13.25 24.24
C TYR A 344 -4.11 -13.04 23.04
N GLN A 345 -4.65 -12.90 21.83
CA GLN A 345 -3.88 -12.58 20.62
C GLN A 345 -3.68 -11.07 20.38
N ARG A 346 -4.39 -10.23 21.11
CA ARG A 346 -4.25 -8.76 21.10
C ARG A 346 -3.25 -8.32 22.15
#